data_AF-A0AAU8MRT2-F1
#
_entry.id   AF-A0AAU8MRT2-F1
#
_cell.length_a   1.000
_cell.length_b   1.000
_cell.length_c   1.000
_cell.angle_alpha   90.00
_cell.angle_beta   90.00
_cell.angle_gamma   90.00
#
_symmetry.space_group_name_H-M   'P 1'
#
loop_
_entity.id
_entity.type
_entity.pdbx_description
1 polymer ?
#
loop_
_entity_poly.entity_id
_entity_poly.type
_entity_poly.pdbx_seq_one_letter_code
_entity_poly.pdbx_strand_id
1 'polypeptide(L)'
;MRHSPALMIPTLGLILGLGACQGGGQAAPAAAAQADAAANATAAAAATSAAAPALSKQQIAERAFAALRKTEPDFQRLGYSHLLGDLDGDGSDDVVIAYGEGTPDATMAANMRLAVAMSRPQGAQLLPRAGLPDYCAFPRKIEDGKLYVEEPDICSAARPKTVGYYVYAWDGKGLAQVGHETVEQRVVNLLKPLGAAFASGDRRVVLDALRFPLDVTYWPIYDTPLEAVAKKTGGKIDRATAQAHFQDLFPKDRADLYAAAIAATVAQPFKRDAAGGHGVVVPAPDGEKYSLNIVFDPDEDREEGNDNRIIDARIDVAQSQGDGGQNLVLLLSEGKLDIVAINTAG
;
A
#
# COMPACT_ATOMS: atom_id res chain seq x y z
N MET A 1 -45.98 12.78 -43.30
CA MET A 1 -46.58 13.97 -42.66
C MET A 1 -45.55 14.45 -41.64
N ARG A 2 -44.71 15.43 -41.98
CA ARG A 2 -44.84 16.87 -41.61
C ARG A 2 -45.04 17.02 -40.08
N HIS A 3 -44.16 17.62 -39.29
CA HIS A 3 -43.27 18.77 -39.49
C HIS A 3 -42.04 18.77 -38.56
N SER A 4 -40.92 19.31 -39.06
CA SER A 4 -39.81 19.88 -38.28
C SER A 4 -40.14 21.28 -37.74
N PRO A 5 -39.34 21.78 -36.79
CA PRO A 5 -38.64 23.07 -36.98
C PRO A 5 -37.13 22.90 -36.61
N ALA A 6 -36.11 23.39 -37.34
CA ALA A 6 -35.71 24.77 -37.70
C ALA A 6 -35.64 25.69 -36.45
N LEU A 7 -34.66 26.53 -36.15
CA LEU A 7 -33.38 26.97 -36.73
C LEU A 7 -32.78 27.94 -35.67
N MET A 8 -31.46 28.15 -35.64
CA MET A 8 -30.76 29.45 -35.51
C MET A 8 -29.49 29.44 -34.65
N ILE A 9 -28.38 29.60 -35.37
CA ILE A 9 -27.10 30.20 -34.97
C ILE A 9 -27.26 31.73 -35.00
N PRO A 10 -26.52 32.49 -34.18
CA PRO A 10 -25.86 33.66 -34.74
C PRO A 10 -24.37 33.76 -34.38
N THR A 11 -23.66 34.32 -35.36
CA THR A 11 -22.23 34.54 -35.50
C THR A 11 -21.82 35.94 -34.98
N LEU A 12 -20.58 36.02 -34.50
CA LEU A 12 -19.58 37.12 -34.58
C LEU A 12 -19.96 38.61 -34.36
N GLY A 13 -19.11 39.31 -33.59
CA GLY A 13 -19.00 40.77 -33.61
C GLY A 13 -17.82 41.32 -32.80
N LEU A 14 -16.62 41.29 -33.39
CA LEU A 14 -15.40 41.97 -32.93
C LEU A 14 -15.51 43.47 -33.30
N ILE A 15 -15.28 44.40 -32.37
CA ILE A 15 -15.14 45.84 -32.69
C ILE A 15 -13.83 46.38 -32.10
N LEU A 16 -12.90 46.72 -32.99
CA LEU A 16 -11.74 47.58 -32.78
C LEU A 16 -12.18 49.04 -32.99
N GLY A 17 -11.86 49.92 -32.04
CA GLY A 17 -12.02 51.36 -32.18
C GLY A 17 -10.69 52.09 -31.99
N LEU A 18 -10.06 52.50 -33.09
CA LEU A 18 -9.07 53.57 -33.12
C LEU A 18 -9.79 54.89 -33.34
N GLY A 19 -9.47 55.89 -32.52
CA GLY A 19 -9.85 57.28 -32.73
C GLY A 19 -8.70 58.19 -32.32
N ALA A 20 -8.10 58.86 -33.31
CA ALA A 20 -7.17 59.96 -33.12
C ALA A 20 -7.85 61.24 -33.62
N CYS A 21 -7.74 62.35 -32.86
CA CYS A 21 -7.88 63.72 -33.37
C CYS A 21 -7.13 64.71 -32.47
N GLN A 22 -6.45 65.65 -33.13
CA GLN A 22 -5.48 66.63 -32.64
C GLN A 22 -6.10 67.96 -32.15
N GLY A 23 -5.27 68.71 -31.40
CA GLY A 23 -5.23 70.19 -31.32
C GLY A 23 -5.87 70.78 -30.06
N GLY A 24 -5.28 71.68 -29.26
CA GLY A 24 -4.07 72.50 -29.32
C GLY A 24 -4.37 73.79 -28.53
N GLY A 25 -3.55 74.20 -27.55
CA GLY A 25 -3.76 75.46 -26.80
C GLY A 25 -2.99 75.54 -25.48
N GLN A 26 -2.15 76.56 -25.33
CA GLN A 26 -1.00 76.71 -24.42
C GLN A 26 -1.34 77.48 -23.12
N ALA A 27 -0.78 77.08 -21.96
CA ALA A 27 -0.10 77.94 -20.95
C ALA A 27 0.23 77.15 -19.64
N ALA A 28 1.45 77.36 -19.12
CA ALA A 28 2.17 76.63 -18.07
C ALA A 28 2.07 77.31 -16.67
N PRO A 29 2.94 77.07 -15.65
CA PRO A 29 3.78 75.90 -15.27
C PRO A 29 3.65 75.50 -13.76
N ALA A 30 4.21 74.36 -13.33
CA ALA A 30 4.97 74.27 -12.06
C ALA A 30 5.60 72.88 -11.83
N ALA A 31 6.87 72.92 -11.43
CA ALA A 31 7.61 71.93 -10.63
C ALA A 31 8.09 70.63 -11.32
N ALA A 32 9.17 70.78 -12.09
CA ALA A 32 10.14 69.72 -12.31
C ALA A 32 11.00 69.53 -11.05
N ALA A 33 10.75 68.47 -10.28
CA ALA A 33 11.69 67.92 -9.28
C ALA A 33 11.23 66.55 -8.77
N GLN A 34 11.11 65.53 -9.63
CA GLN A 34 10.90 64.13 -9.18
C GLN A 34 11.11 63.12 -10.32
N ALA A 35 12.18 63.30 -11.11
CA ALA A 35 12.59 62.34 -12.13
C ALA A 35 13.88 61.61 -11.70
N ASP A 36 13.93 61.12 -10.46
CA ASP A 36 14.99 60.20 -10.00
C ASP A 36 14.53 59.17 -8.95
N ALA A 37 13.27 59.23 -8.49
CA ALA A 37 12.72 58.26 -7.53
C ALA A 37 11.96 57.09 -8.18
N ALA A 38 11.62 57.17 -9.47
CA ALA A 38 10.79 56.17 -10.14
C ALA A 38 11.59 55.00 -10.77
N ALA A 39 12.91 55.15 -10.92
CA ALA A 39 13.77 54.13 -11.53
C ALA A 39 14.25 53.07 -10.52
N ASN A 40 14.22 53.36 -9.21
CA ASN A 40 14.61 52.39 -8.18
C ASN A 40 13.43 51.60 -7.57
N ALA A 41 12.19 51.95 -7.90
CA ALA A 41 10.99 51.25 -7.41
C ALA A 41 10.55 50.09 -8.32
N THR A 42 11.01 50.05 -9.57
CA THR A 42 10.65 49.00 -10.55
C THR A 42 11.63 47.83 -10.61
N ALA A 43 12.82 47.95 -10.00
CA ALA A 43 13.76 46.84 -9.83
C ALA A 43 13.48 45.97 -8.58
N ALA A 44 12.62 46.43 -7.66
CA ALA A 44 12.26 45.69 -6.45
C ALA A 44 10.96 44.85 -6.58
N ALA A 45 10.23 44.97 -7.70
CA ALA A 45 8.95 44.28 -7.91
C ALA A 45 9.06 42.99 -8.75
N ALA A 46 10.26 42.61 -9.18
CA ALA A 46 10.55 41.34 -9.86
C ALA A 46 11.36 40.38 -8.99
N ALA A 47 11.27 40.51 -7.66
CA ALA A 47 11.57 39.39 -6.79
C ALA A 47 10.48 38.34 -7.04
N THR A 48 10.77 37.40 -7.94
CA THR A 48 10.11 36.10 -7.99
C THR A 48 9.84 35.67 -6.56
N SER A 49 8.56 35.55 -6.19
CA SER A 49 8.18 34.94 -4.92
C SER A 49 8.80 33.55 -4.93
N ALA A 50 9.96 33.41 -4.29
CA ALA A 50 10.53 32.11 -4.04
C ALA A 50 9.42 31.33 -3.34
N ALA A 51 8.89 30.31 -4.01
CA ALA A 51 7.91 29.42 -3.41
C ALA A 51 8.48 29.03 -2.04
N ALA A 52 7.69 29.21 -0.99
CA ALA A 52 8.11 28.84 0.35
C ALA A 52 8.71 27.43 0.29
N PRO A 53 9.88 27.19 0.90
CA PRO A 53 10.55 25.91 0.77
C PRO A 53 9.60 24.80 1.21
N ALA A 54 9.49 23.76 0.37
CA ALA A 54 8.68 22.60 0.67
C ALA A 54 9.08 22.04 2.05
N LEU A 55 8.08 21.71 2.86
CA LEU A 55 8.32 21.18 4.20
C LEU A 55 8.97 19.81 4.11
N SER A 56 9.94 19.56 4.97
CA SER A 56 10.44 18.19 5.17
C SER A 56 9.35 17.30 5.78
N LYS A 57 9.43 16.00 5.51
CA LYS A 57 8.55 14.98 6.08
C LYS A 57 8.42 15.08 7.61
N GLN A 58 9.53 15.34 8.29
CA GLN A 58 9.53 15.54 9.74
C GLN A 58 8.73 16.78 10.16
N GLN A 59 8.85 17.89 9.43
CA GLN A 59 8.07 19.09 9.71
C GLN A 59 6.58 18.90 9.46
N ILE A 60 6.21 18.13 8.43
CA ILE A 60 4.82 17.75 8.14
C ILE A 60 4.24 16.95 9.31
N ALA A 61 4.94 15.89 9.72
CA ALA A 61 4.54 15.05 10.86
C ALA A 61 4.41 15.86 12.16
N GLU A 62 5.39 16.71 12.49
CA GLU A 62 5.34 17.52 13.72
C GLU A 62 4.18 18.54 13.71
N ARG A 63 3.83 19.10 12.54
CA ARG A 63 2.64 19.95 12.40
C ARG A 63 1.36 19.17 12.67
N ALA A 64 1.25 17.94 12.15
CA ALA A 64 0.11 17.06 12.42
C ALA A 64 0.00 16.69 13.90
N PHE A 65 1.10 16.31 14.55
CA PHE A 65 1.10 16.03 15.99
C PHE A 65 0.75 17.27 16.82
N ALA A 66 1.21 18.46 16.43
CA ALA A 66 0.84 19.71 17.09
C ALA A 66 -0.65 20.04 16.92
N ALA A 67 -1.24 19.72 15.77
CA ALA A 67 -2.69 19.82 15.59
C ALA A 67 -3.42 18.81 16.48
N LEU A 68 -3.00 17.54 16.50
CA LEU A 68 -3.58 16.47 17.33
C LEU A 68 -3.63 16.87 18.80
N ARG A 69 -2.52 17.35 19.38
CA ARG A 69 -2.46 17.78 20.79
C ARG A 69 -3.42 18.92 21.15
N LYS A 70 -3.87 19.72 20.18
CA LYS A 70 -4.86 20.78 20.46
C LYS A 70 -6.25 20.21 20.66
N THR A 71 -6.58 19.13 19.95
CA THR A 71 -7.90 18.49 20.01
C THR A 71 -7.93 17.37 21.05
N GLU A 72 -6.82 16.66 21.22
CA GLU A 72 -6.62 15.56 22.14
C GLU A 72 -5.47 15.93 23.10
N PRO A 73 -5.72 16.75 24.14
CA PRO A 73 -4.65 17.24 25.03
C PRO A 73 -4.00 16.12 25.85
N ASP A 74 -4.72 15.02 26.08
CA ASP A 74 -4.21 13.84 26.76
C ASP A 74 -3.42 12.89 25.83
N PHE A 75 -3.31 13.24 24.54
CA PHE A 75 -2.47 12.48 23.60
C PHE A 75 -1.03 12.43 24.10
N GLN A 76 -0.58 11.21 24.41
CA GLN A 76 0.81 10.91 24.66
C GLN A 76 1.36 10.11 23.48
N ARG A 77 2.65 10.32 23.18
CA ARG A 77 3.39 9.53 22.19
C ARG A 77 3.76 8.14 22.74
N LEU A 78 2.82 7.48 23.41
CA LEU A 78 2.94 6.11 23.89
C LEU A 78 2.35 5.17 22.84
N GLY A 79 3.15 4.22 22.35
CA GLY A 79 2.68 3.22 21.38
C GLY A 79 2.11 3.83 20.10
N TYR A 80 2.70 4.92 19.57
CA TYR A 80 2.22 5.58 18.36
C TYR A 80 3.01 5.16 17.12
N SER A 81 2.36 5.21 15.97
CA SER A 81 2.97 5.15 14.66
C SER A 81 2.36 6.23 13.77
N HIS A 82 3.03 6.59 12.70
CA HIS A 82 2.45 7.48 11.70
C HIS A 82 2.90 7.11 10.29
N LEU A 83 2.05 7.43 9.32
CA LEU A 83 2.32 7.34 7.91
C LEU A 83 2.26 8.73 7.29
N LEU A 84 3.05 8.90 6.24
CA LEU A 84 3.07 10.09 5.38
C LEU A 84 2.70 9.66 3.97
N GLY A 85 1.82 10.42 3.34
CA GLY A 85 1.47 10.22 1.93
C GLY A 85 0.29 11.08 1.53
N ASP A 86 0.19 11.37 0.24
CA ASP A 86 -0.87 12.17 -0.36
C ASP A 86 -2.18 11.38 -0.44
N LEU A 87 -3.18 11.74 0.39
CA LEU A 87 -4.48 11.06 0.44
C LEU A 87 -5.52 11.69 -0.49
N ASP A 88 -5.43 12.99 -0.75
CA ASP A 88 -6.41 13.73 -1.55
C ASP A 88 -5.94 14.08 -2.97
N GLY A 89 -4.69 13.74 -3.30
CA GLY A 89 -4.08 13.93 -4.61
C GLY A 89 -3.61 15.37 -4.86
N ASP A 90 -3.47 16.19 -3.82
CA ASP A 90 -3.06 17.60 -3.96
C ASP A 90 -1.54 17.79 -4.15
N GLY A 91 -0.77 16.70 -4.10
CA GLY A 91 0.68 16.68 -4.25
C GLY A 91 1.45 16.95 -2.94
N SER A 92 0.76 17.11 -1.81
CA SER A 92 1.35 17.26 -0.48
C SER A 92 1.12 16.01 0.37
N ASP A 93 2.13 15.59 1.13
CA ASP A 93 1.95 14.48 2.07
C ASP A 93 0.99 14.89 3.20
N ASP A 94 -0.06 14.09 3.43
CA ASP A 94 -0.89 14.10 4.62
C ASP A 94 -0.31 13.17 5.69
N VAL A 95 -0.86 13.23 6.91
CA VAL A 95 -0.39 12.41 8.04
C VAL A 95 -1.52 11.58 8.61
N VAL A 96 -1.31 10.27 8.67
CA VAL A 96 -2.17 9.34 9.41
C VAL A 96 -1.43 8.93 10.67
N ILE A 97 -2.04 9.10 11.83
CA ILE A 97 -1.45 8.82 13.14
C ILE A 97 -2.28 7.71 13.79
N ALA A 98 -1.66 6.59 14.11
CA ALA A 98 -2.22 5.61 15.03
C ALA A 98 -1.60 5.81 16.41
N TYR A 99 -2.43 5.85 17.44
CA TYR A 99 -1.97 6.11 18.78
C TYR A 99 -2.79 5.38 19.84
N GLY A 100 -2.11 5.03 20.93
CA GLY A 100 -2.72 4.35 22.05
C GLY A 100 -3.54 5.27 22.92
N GLU A 101 -4.61 4.72 23.47
CA GLU A 101 -5.32 5.29 24.61
C GLU A 101 -5.27 4.35 25.81
N GLY A 102 -5.02 4.93 26.98
CA GLY A 102 -4.86 4.20 28.23
C GLY A 102 -4.42 5.12 29.36
N THR A 103 -4.25 4.54 30.55
CA THR A 103 -3.65 5.26 31.68
C THR A 103 -2.15 5.42 31.46
N PRO A 104 -1.50 6.46 32.03
CA PRO A 104 -0.04 6.62 31.95
C PRO A 104 0.76 5.39 32.45
N ASP A 105 0.16 4.58 33.31
CA ASP A 105 0.74 3.36 33.87
C ASP A 105 0.49 2.10 33.01
N ALA A 106 -0.32 2.20 31.95
CA ALA A 106 -0.57 1.08 31.04
C ALA A 106 0.65 0.87 30.12
N THR A 107 1.33 -0.25 30.27
CA THR A 107 2.49 -0.63 29.44
C THR A 107 2.11 -0.95 27.98
N MET A 108 0.82 -1.14 27.71
CA MET A 108 0.23 -1.31 26.37
C MET A 108 -1.07 -0.52 26.29
N ALA A 109 -1.36 0.05 25.12
CA ALA A 109 -2.61 0.75 24.89
C ALA A 109 -3.79 -0.22 24.98
N ALA A 110 -4.80 0.10 25.77
CA ALA A 110 -6.00 -0.72 25.86
C ALA A 110 -6.79 -0.67 24.54
N ASN A 111 -6.70 0.46 23.83
CA ASN A 111 -7.25 0.68 22.51
C ASN A 111 -6.29 1.52 21.66
N MET A 112 -6.29 1.32 20.34
CA MET A 112 -5.57 2.13 19.37
C MET A 112 -6.58 2.95 18.58
N ARG A 113 -6.34 4.25 18.46
CA ARG A 113 -7.14 5.18 17.66
C ARG A 113 -6.38 5.64 16.43
N LEU A 114 -7.14 6.00 15.41
CA LEU A 114 -6.66 6.65 14.20
C LEU A 114 -7.03 8.14 14.21
N ALA A 115 -6.07 9.00 13.92
CA ALA A 115 -6.29 10.39 13.56
C ALA A 115 -5.69 10.66 12.18
N VAL A 116 -6.31 11.56 11.42
CA VAL A 116 -5.84 11.95 10.09
C VAL A 116 -5.72 13.46 10.06
N ALA A 117 -4.54 13.95 9.68
CA ALA A 117 -4.23 15.36 9.56
C ALA A 117 -3.91 15.66 8.10
N MET A 118 -4.80 16.40 7.45
CA MET A 118 -4.58 16.86 6.09
C MET A 118 -3.63 18.04 6.07
N SER A 119 -2.65 18.02 5.18
CA SER A 119 -1.72 19.12 4.98
C SER A 119 -2.42 20.25 4.23
N ARG A 120 -2.51 21.44 4.84
CA ARG A 120 -3.09 22.64 4.22
C ARG A 120 -2.14 23.83 4.30
N PRO A 121 -2.30 24.85 3.44
CA PRO A 121 -1.46 26.06 3.47
C PRO A 121 -1.44 26.76 4.83
N GLN A 122 -2.58 26.78 5.54
CA GLN A 122 -2.74 27.36 6.87
C GLN A 122 -2.21 26.48 8.02
N GLY A 123 -1.75 25.25 7.73
CA GLY A 123 -1.30 24.27 8.71
C GLY A 123 -2.05 22.94 8.58
N ALA A 124 -1.66 21.97 9.41
CA ALA A 124 -2.31 20.67 9.43
C ALA A 124 -3.76 20.79 9.94
N GLN A 125 -4.71 20.24 9.19
CA GLN A 125 -6.13 20.19 9.53
C GLN A 125 -6.51 18.76 9.93
N LEU A 126 -6.87 18.55 11.20
CA LEU A 126 -7.42 17.26 11.60
C LEU A 126 -8.80 17.03 10.99
N LEU A 127 -9.01 15.82 10.51
CA LEU A 127 -10.34 15.34 10.11
C LEU A 127 -11.20 15.07 11.35
N PRO A 128 -12.52 15.28 11.26
CA PRO A 128 -13.44 14.82 12.28
C PRO A 128 -13.30 13.31 12.49
N ARG A 129 -13.53 12.86 13.73
CA ARG A 129 -13.53 11.43 14.05
C ARG A 129 -14.65 10.66 13.33
N ALA A 130 -15.77 11.32 13.03
CA ALA A 130 -16.85 10.73 12.27
C ALA A 130 -16.35 10.31 10.87
N GLY A 131 -16.40 9.01 10.57
CA GLY A 131 -15.92 8.43 9.31
C GLY A 131 -14.55 7.74 9.42
N LEU A 132 -13.84 7.89 10.54
CA LEU A 132 -12.65 7.09 10.85
C LEU A 132 -13.06 5.78 11.54
N PRO A 133 -12.24 4.72 11.46
CA PRO A 133 -12.44 3.48 12.20
C PRO A 133 -12.73 3.72 13.69
N ASP A 134 -13.73 3.03 14.22
CA ASP A 134 -14.02 2.95 15.66
C ASP A 134 -13.43 1.70 16.33
N TYR A 135 -12.91 0.77 15.54
CA TYR A 135 -12.11 -0.37 15.96
C TYR A 135 -10.61 -0.04 16.10
N CYS A 136 -9.85 -1.00 16.59
CA CYS A 136 -8.40 -0.99 16.66
C CYS A 136 -7.77 -0.86 15.26
N ALA A 137 -7.35 0.34 14.84
CA ALA A 137 -6.84 0.54 13.49
C ALA A 137 -5.31 0.51 13.42
N PHE A 138 -4.74 -0.39 12.62
CA PHE A 138 -3.30 -0.50 12.36
C PHE A 138 -3.01 -0.04 10.92
N PRO A 139 -2.66 1.25 10.72
CA PRO A 139 -2.39 1.77 9.38
C PRO A 139 -1.08 1.18 8.83
N ARG A 140 -1.12 0.67 7.60
CA ARG A 140 0.02 -0.03 6.97
C ARG A 140 0.77 0.82 5.97
N LYS A 141 0.04 1.44 5.05
CA LYS A 141 0.62 2.30 4.01
C LYS A 141 -0.41 3.28 3.46
N ILE A 142 0.11 4.35 2.85
CA ILE A 142 -0.63 5.22 1.95
C ILE A 142 -0.02 5.02 0.56
N GLU A 143 -0.85 4.65 -0.41
CA GLU A 143 -0.40 4.38 -1.78
C GLU A 143 -1.54 4.74 -2.74
N ASP A 144 -1.23 5.49 -3.80
CA ASP A 144 -2.18 5.92 -4.84
C ASP A 144 -3.47 6.54 -4.27
N GLY A 145 -3.33 7.46 -3.31
CA GLY A 145 -4.47 8.16 -2.68
C GLY A 145 -5.33 7.29 -1.77
N LYS A 146 -4.84 6.11 -1.37
CA LYS A 146 -5.56 5.16 -0.51
C LYS A 146 -4.79 4.86 0.75
N LEU A 147 -5.53 4.86 1.87
CA LEU A 147 -5.04 4.38 3.16
C LEU A 147 -5.43 2.90 3.34
N TYR A 148 -4.43 2.06 3.58
CA TYR A 148 -4.61 0.65 3.89
C TYR A 148 -4.48 0.44 5.40
N VAL A 149 -5.49 -0.18 6.01
CA VAL A 149 -5.62 -0.37 7.46
C VAL A 149 -5.90 -1.84 7.75
N GLU A 150 -5.25 -2.37 8.77
CA GLU A 150 -5.53 -3.69 9.36
C GLU A 150 -6.33 -3.52 10.66
N GLU A 151 -7.33 -4.37 10.86
CA GLU A 151 -8.01 -4.53 12.14
C GLU A 151 -7.43 -5.77 12.84
N PRO A 152 -6.76 -5.63 13.98
CA PRO A 152 -6.40 -6.75 14.82
C PRO A 152 -7.59 -7.25 15.66
N ASP A 153 -7.54 -8.51 16.05
CA ASP A 153 -8.46 -9.12 17.01
C ASP A 153 -8.47 -8.39 18.37
N ILE A 154 -7.28 -8.03 18.90
CA ILE A 154 -7.11 -7.41 20.21
C ILE A 154 -5.92 -6.43 20.19
N CYS A 155 -6.16 -5.12 20.30
CA CYS A 155 -5.11 -4.08 20.34
C CYS A 155 -3.96 -4.33 21.32
N SER A 156 -4.29 -4.86 22.50
CA SER A 156 -3.37 -5.00 23.63
C SER A 156 -2.65 -6.35 23.64
N ALA A 157 -2.93 -7.25 22.70
CA ALA A 157 -2.18 -8.48 22.57
C ALA A 157 -0.74 -8.16 22.14
N ALA A 158 0.23 -8.92 22.65
CA ALA A 158 1.62 -8.76 22.24
C ALA A 158 1.82 -9.01 20.73
N ARG A 159 0.96 -9.86 20.14
CA ARG A 159 0.99 -10.28 18.74
C ARG A 159 -0.44 -10.38 18.20
N PRO A 160 -1.07 -9.23 17.91
CA PRO A 160 -2.48 -9.20 17.59
C PRO A 160 -2.73 -9.68 16.15
N LYS A 161 -3.60 -10.66 15.95
CA LYS A 161 -3.84 -11.29 14.65
C LYS A 161 -4.81 -10.44 13.83
N THR A 162 -4.54 -10.27 12.54
CA THR A 162 -5.41 -9.47 11.69
C THR A 162 -6.72 -10.21 11.45
N VAL A 163 -7.86 -9.56 11.67
CA VAL A 163 -9.20 -10.09 11.41
C VAL A 163 -9.87 -9.42 10.21
N GLY A 164 -9.41 -8.23 9.81
CA GLY A 164 -9.93 -7.51 8.65
C GLY A 164 -8.91 -6.59 7.98
N TYR A 165 -9.02 -6.46 6.67
CA TYR A 165 -8.23 -5.53 5.86
C TYR A 165 -9.15 -4.49 5.24
N TYR A 166 -8.86 -3.23 5.47
CA TYR A 166 -9.71 -2.11 5.06
C TYR A 166 -8.95 -1.16 4.16
N VAL A 167 -9.67 -0.58 3.20
CA VAL A 167 -9.15 0.46 2.31
C VAL A 167 -10.04 1.69 2.43
N TYR A 168 -9.41 2.81 2.73
CA TYR A 168 -10.06 4.12 2.81
C TYR A 168 -9.50 5.02 1.70
N ALA A 169 -10.36 5.86 1.13
CA ALA A 169 -9.98 6.86 0.14
C ALA A 169 -10.66 8.21 0.45
N TRP A 170 -10.07 9.28 -0.03
CA TRP A 170 -10.64 10.61 0.09
C TRP A 170 -11.89 10.77 -0.77
N ASP A 171 -13.00 11.25 -0.18
CA ASP A 171 -14.27 11.47 -0.88
C ASP A 171 -14.53 12.95 -1.25
N GLY A 172 -13.56 13.82 -1.01
CA GLY A 172 -13.68 15.27 -1.15
C GLY A 172 -13.88 16.02 0.18
N LYS A 173 -14.27 15.32 1.26
CA LYS A 173 -14.55 15.90 2.58
C LYS A 173 -13.86 15.16 3.72
N GLY A 174 -13.71 13.85 3.59
CA GLY A 174 -13.09 12.98 4.59
C GLY A 174 -12.60 11.68 3.96
N LEU A 175 -12.20 10.75 4.81
CA LEU A 175 -11.94 9.38 4.39
C LEU A 175 -13.25 8.58 4.40
N ALA A 176 -13.50 7.87 3.31
CA ALA A 176 -14.58 6.91 3.19
C ALA A 176 -14.00 5.51 2.97
N GLN A 177 -14.60 4.50 3.60
CA GLN A 177 -14.26 3.11 3.34
C GLN A 177 -14.69 2.73 1.92
N VAL A 178 -13.72 2.32 1.10
CA VAL A 178 -13.93 1.92 -0.30
C VAL A 178 -13.63 0.44 -0.56
N GLY A 179 -13.07 -0.27 0.42
CA GLY A 179 -12.79 -1.69 0.35
C GLY A 179 -12.72 -2.33 1.73
N HIS A 180 -13.09 -3.61 1.79
CA HIS A 180 -12.93 -4.46 2.96
C HIS A 180 -12.77 -5.91 2.51
N GLU A 181 -11.84 -6.61 3.13
CA GLU A 181 -11.58 -8.04 2.95
C GLU A 181 -11.45 -8.72 4.31
N THR A 182 -12.12 -9.86 4.48
CA THR A 182 -11.76 -10.80 5.56
C THR A 182 -10.39 -11.45 5.26
N VAL A 183 -9.80 -12.13 6.24
CA VAL A 183 -8.54 -12.87 6.04
C VAL A 183 -8.67 -13.92 4.93
N GLU A 184 -9.78 -14.65 4.89
CA GLU A 184 -10.05 -15.63 3.83
C GLU A 184 -10.10 -14.97 2.45
N GLN A 185 -10.82 -13.85 2.33
CA GLN A 185 -10.93 -13.11 1.08
C GLN A 185 -9.57 -12.56 0.64
N ARG A 186 -8.76 -12.07 1.59
CA ARG A 186 -7.40 -11.59 1.34
C ARG A 186 -6.52 -12.69 0.78
N VAL A 187 -6.50 -13.87 1.41
CA VAL A 187 -5.74 -15.04 0.94
C VAL A 187 -6.15 -15.39 -0.50
N VAL A 188 -7.45 -15.53 -0.77
CA VAL A 188 -7.95 -15.88 -2.11
C VAL A 188 -7.58 -14.82 -3.15
N ASN A 189 -7.75 -13.54 -2.83
CA ASN A 189 -7.46 -12.43 -3.74
C ASN A 189 -5.97 -12.31 -4.06
N LEU A 190 -5.09 -12.68 -3.12
CA LEU A 190 -3.63 -12.71 -3.34
C LEU A 190 -3.15 -13.99 -4.04
N LEU A 191 -3.79 -15.14 -3.77
CA LEU A 191 -3.48 -16.39 -4.45
C LEU A 191 -3.84 -16.36 -5.93
N LYS A 192 -4.97 -15.73 -6.29
CA LYS A 192 -5.46 -15.68 -7.69
C LYS A 192 -4.42 -15.15 -8.70
N PRO A 193 -3.82 -13.96 -8.52
CA PRO A 193 -2.78 -13.47 -9.44
C PRO A 193 -1.51 -14.34 -9.39
N LEU A 194 -1.15 -14.90 -8.23
CA LEU A 194 0.02 -15.76 -8.10
C LEU A 194 -0.14 -17.09 -8.87
N GLY A 195 -1.30 -17.74 -8.77
CA GLY A 195 -1.61 -18.95 -9.53
C GLY A 195 -1.61 -18.70 -11.05
N ALA A 196 -2.17 -17.56 -11.49
CA ALA A 196 -2.12 -17.15 -12.89
C ALA A 196 -0.68 -16.86 -13.37
N ALA A 197 0.16 -16.30 -12.50
CA ALA A 197 1.57 -16.04 -12.79
C ALA A 197 2.37 -17.33 -12.95
N PHE A 198 2.13 -18.33 -12.10
CA PHE A 198 2.72 -19.66 -12.28
C PHE A 198 2.31 -20.31 -13.60
N ALA A 199 1.01 -20.27 -13.94
CA ALA A 199 0.51 -20.85 -15.20
C ALA A 199 1.09 -20.19 -16.46
N SER A 200 1.26 -18.86 -16.43
CA SER A 200 1.74 -18.07 -17.56
C SER A 200 3.26 -17.89 -17.60
N GLY A 201 3.97 -18.25 -16.53
CA GLY A 201 5.39 -17.97 -16.38
C GLY A 201 5.72 -16.49 -16.15
N ASP A 202 4.78 -15.70 -15.62
CA ASP A 202 5.02 -14.30 -15.24
C ASP A 202 5.95 -14.23 -14.02
N ARG A 203 7.24 -14.15 -14.33
CA ARG A 203 8.32 -14.10 -13.34
C ARG A 203 8.20 -12.89 -12.43
N ARG A 204 7.64 -11.77 -12.90
CA ARG A 204 7.59 -10.53 -12.11
C ARG A 204 6.72 -10.74 -10.88
N VAL A 205 5.51 -11.28 -11.08
CA VAL A 205 4.55 -11.52 -9.99
C VAL A 205 5.08 -12.57 -9.01
N VAL A 206 5.69 -13.66 -9.50
CA VAL A 206 6.27 -14.70 -8.62
C VAL A 206 7.46 -14.16 -7.83
N LEU A 207 8.35 -13.39 -8.46
CA LEU A 207 9.50 -12.78 -7.78
C LEU A 207 9.08 -11.65 -6.82
N ASP A 208 7.98 -10.96 -7.08
CA ASP A 208 7.42 -9.95 -6.15
C ASP A 208 6.85 -10.58 -4.88
N ALA A 209 6.47 -11.86 -4.92
CA ALA A 209 6.07 -12.64 -3.75
C ALA A 209 7.26 -13.22 -2.96
N LEU A 210 8.50 -12.95 -3.35
CA LEU A 210 9.70 -13.45 -2.67
C LEU A 210 10.37 -12.37 -1.83
N ARG A 211 10.82 -12.74 -0.63
CA ARG A 211 11.63 -11.87 0.24
C ARG A 211 13.11 -12.15 0.02
N PHE A 212 13.79 -11.26 -0.70
CA PHE A 212 15.21 -11.37 -0.98
C PHE A 212 16.09 -10.80 0.14
N PRO A 213 17.31 -11.34 0.36
CA PRO A 213 17.90 -12.49 -0.34
C PRO A 213 17.32 -13.83 0.14
N LEU A 214 17.18 -14.78 -0.79
CA LEU A 214 16.78 -16.15 -0.44
C LEU A 214 17.96 -16.90 0.16
N ASP A 215 17.70 -17.74 1.15
CA ASP A 215 18.68 -18.69 1.68
C ASP A 215 18.51 -20.05 1.00
N VAL A 216 19.53 -20.54 0.32
CA VAL A 216 19.51 -21.78 -0.46
C VAL A 216 19.06 -23.02 0.33
N THR A 217 19.16 -23.00 1.66
CA THR A 217 18.72 -24.12 2.53
C THR A 217 17.23 -24.42 2.43
N TYR A 218 16.41 -23.44 2.04
CA TYR A 218 14.96 -23.59 1.88
C TYR A 218 14.50 -23.81 0.43
N TRP A 219 15.42 -24.10 -0.51
CA TRP A 219 15.11 -24.22 -1.93
C TRP A 219 15.74 -25.48 -2.52
N PRO A 220 15.00 -26.33 -3.24
CA PRO A 220 15.48 -27.61 -3.70
C PRO A 220 16.09 -27.43 -5.08
N ILE A 221 17.20 -26.69 -5.11
CA ILE A 221 17.92 -26.35 -6.34
C ILE A 221 19.16 -27.23 -6.55
N TYR A 222 19.24 -28.37 -5.89
CA TYR A 222 20.37 -29.29 -5.96
C TYR A 222 20.73 -29.66 -7.40
N ASP A 223 22.02 -29.69 -7.71
CA ASP A 223 22.58 -30.02 -9.02
C ASP A 223 22.15 -29.07 -10.15
N THR A 224 21.70 -27.85 -9.82
CA THR A 224 21.34 -26.81 -10.81
C THR A 224 22.45 -25.77 -11.00
N PRO A 225 22.45 -25.02 -12.12
CA PRO A 225 23.30 -23.85 -12.29
C PRO A 225 23.14 -22.82 -11.17
N LEU A 226 21.92 -22.61 -10.67
CA LEU A 226 21.65 -21.69 -9.57
C LEU A 226 22.35 -22.10 -8.28
N GLU A 227 22.41 -23.40 -7.95
CA GLU A 227 23.13 -23.87 -6.75
C GLU A 227 24.62 -23.53 -6.82
N ALA A 228 25.23 -23.72 -8.00
CA ALA A 228 26.63 -23.38 -8.22
C ALA A 228 26.90 -21.87 -8.08
N VAL A 229 25.93 -21.02 -8.44
CA VAL A 229 26.00 -19.57 -8.23
C VAL A 229 25.80 -19.23 -6.74
N ALA A 230 24.78 -19.79 -6.09
CA ALA A 230 24.47 -19.56 -4.69
C ALA A 230 25.63 -19.97 -3.75
N LYS A 231 26.32 -21.08 -4.04
CA LYS A 231 27.51 -21.52 -3.28
C LYS A 231 28.63 -20.48 -3.31
N LYS A 232 28.78 -19.71 -4.38
CA LYS A 232 29.80 -18.65 -4.50
C LYS A 232 29.42 -17.38 -3.72
N THR A 233 28.13 -17.18 -3.44
CA THR A 233 27.58 -16.03 -2.70
C THR A 233 27.21 -16.39 -1.26
N GLY A 234 27.85 -17.41 -0.68
CA GLY A 234 27.61 -17.82 0.71
C GLY A 234 26.22 -18.40 0.95
N GLY A 235 25.61 -19.02 -0.06
CA GLY A 235 24.28 -19.62 0.02
C GLY A 235 23.12 -18.63 -0.15
N LYS A 236 23.39 -17.39 -0.55
CA LYS A 236 22.36 -16.35 -0.73
C LYS A 236 22.05 -16.10 -2.21
N ILE A 237 20.77 -15.99 -2.53
CA ILE A 237 20.29 -15.72 -3.90
C ILE A 237 19.58 -14.36 -3.88
N ASP A 238 20.10 -13.38 -4.61
CA ASP A 238 19.45 -12.08 -4.77
C ASP A 238 18.37 -12.10 -5.87
N ARG A 239 17.62 -11.01 -5.99
CA ARG A 239 16.52 -10.89 -6.95
C ARG A 239 16.98 -11.02 -8.39
N ALA A 240 18.13 -10.44 -8.73
CA ALA A 240 18.66 -10.49 -10.09
C ALA A 240 19.08 -11.91 -10.49
N THR A 241 19.72 -12.63 -9.58
CA THR A 241 20.13 -14.03 -9.74
C THR A 241 18.91 -14.93 -9.85
N ALA A 242 17.92 -14.78 -8.97
CA ALA A 242 16.65 -15.52 -9.04
C ALA A 242 15.92 -15.27 -10.37
N GLN A 243 15.94 -14.04 -10.88
CA GLN A 243 15.35 -13.71 -12.18
C GLN A 243 16.07 -14.38 -13.35
N ALA A 244 17.41 -14.39 -13.33
CA ALA A 244 18.24 -15.04 -14.35
C ALA A 244 18.06 -16.58 -14.34
N HIS A 245 17.86 -17.15 -13.16
CA HIS A 245 17.73 -18.58 -12.91
C HIS A 245 16.31 -19.02 -12.53
N PHE A 246 15.29 -18.32 -13.02
CA PHE A 246 13.90 -18.54 -12.59
C PHE A 246 13.43 -20.00 -12.76
N GLN A 247 13.87 -20.68 -13.82
CA GLN A 247 13.51 -22.07 -14.09
C GLN A 247 14.21 -23.07 -13.15
N ASP A 248 15.32 -22.69 -12.51
CA ASP A 248 15.97 -23.53 -11.48
C ASP A 248 15.16 -23.47 -10.17
N LEU A 249 14.59 -22.29 -9.85
CA LEU A 249 13.70 -22.10 -8.68
C LEU A 249 12.31 -22.72 -8.91
N PHE A 250 11.73 -22.47 -10.08
CA PHE A 250 10.38 -22.89 -10.46
C PHE A 250 10.39 -23.56 -11.85
N PRO A 251 10.85 -24.82 -11.94
CA PRO A 251 10.66 -25.66 -13.12
C PRO A 251 9.20 -25.70 -13.55
N LYS A 252 8.97 -25.78 -14.87
CA LYS A 252 7.65 -25.61 -15.46
C LYS A 252 6.62 -26.63 -14.97
N ASP A 253 7.00 -27.89 -14.88
CA ASP A 253 6.15 -28.95 -14.32
C ASP A 253 5.67 -28.60 -12.90
N ARG A 254 6.57 -28.17 -12.01
CA ARG A 254 6.22 -27.74 -10.65
C ARG A 254 5.35 -26.48 -10.63
N ALA A 255 5.68 -25.49 -11.46
CA ALA A 255 4.87 -24.27 -11.58
C ALA A 255 3.44 -24.57 -12.05
N ASP A 256 3.27 -25.47 -13.02
CA ASP A 256 1.95 -25.89 -13.52
C ASP A 256 1.12 -26.57 -12.42
N LEU A 257 1.78 -27.35 -11.55
CA LEU A 257 1.14 -27.99 -10.39
C LEU A 257 0.70 -26.97 -9.34
N TYR A 258 1.56 -26.01 -8.99
CA TYR A 258 1.18 -24.92 -8.09
C TYR A 258 0.00 -24.12 -8.65
N ALA A 259 0.04 -23.80 -9.95
CA ALA A 259 -1.06 -23.12 -10.62
C ALA A 259 -2.37 -23.90 -10.55
N ALA A 260 -2.34 -25.23 -10.80
CA ALA A 260 -3.52 -26.08 -10.75
C ALA A 260 -4.12 -26.18 -9.34
N ALA A 261 -3.28 -26.37 -8.31
CA ALA A 261 -3.71 -26.42 -6.92
C ALA A 261 -4.34 -25.09 -6.48
N ILE A 262 -3.68 -23.96 -6.78
CA ILE A 262 -4.21 -22.62 -6.49
C ILE A 262 -5.53 -22.39 -7.23
N ALA A 263 -5.61 -22.72 -8.53
CA ALA A 263 -6.81 -22.55 -9.34
C ALA A 263 -8.01 -23.33 -8.77
N ALA A 264 -7.80 -24.56 -8.29
CA ALA A 264 -8.84 -25.37 -7.69
C ALA A 264 -9.32 -24.81 -6.35
N THR A 265 -8.41 -24.25 -5.53
CA THR A 265 -8.77 -23.59 -4.27
C THR A 265 -9.58 -22.33 -4.51
N VAL A 266 -9.12 -21.43 -5.39
CA VAL A 266 -9.83 -20.16 -5.64
C VAL A 266 -11.17 -20.33 -6.34
N ALA A 267 -11.41 -21.49 -6.97
CA ALA A 267 -12.68 -21.82 -7.61
C ALA A 267 -13.76 -22.30 -6.62
N GLN A 268 -13.39 -22.64 -5.39
CA GLN A 268 -14.30 -23.16 -4.37
C GLN A 268 -14.68 -22.07 -3.36
N PRO A 269 -15.93 -22.06 -2.87
CA PRO A 269 -16.29 -21.22 -1.74
C PRO A 269 -15.44 -21.59 -0.52
N PHE A 270 -14.94 -20.56 0.17
CA PHE A 270 -14.16 -20.79 1.38
C PHE A 270 -15.00 -21.45 2.45
N LYS A 271 -14.50 -22.55 3.02
CA LYS A 271 -15.12 -23.23 4.15
C LYS A 271 -14.04 -23.73 5.10
N ARG A 272 -14.06 -23.20 6.33
CA ARG A 272 -13.20 -23.68 7.41
C ARG A 272 -13.61 -25.11 7.80
N ASP A 273 -12.63 -26.00 7.92
CA ASP A 273 -12.81 -27.36 8.43
C ASP A 273 -12.84 -27.37 9.98
N ALA A 274 -12.90 -28.57 10.57
CA ALA A 274 -12.96 -28.73 12.02
C ALA A 274 -11.68 -28.25 12.75
N ALA A 275 -10.55 -28.18 12.05
CA ALA A 275 -9.30 -27.62 12.56
C ALA A 275 -9.20 -26.10 12.33
N GLY A 276 -10.22 -25.48 11.72
CA GLY A 276 -10.23 -24.06 11.40
C GLY A 276 -9.48 -23.70 10.12
N GLY A 277 -8.95 -24.69 9.39
CA GLY A 277 -8.21 -24.52 8.14
C GLY A 277 -9.06 -24.73 6.89
N HIS A 278 -8.44 -24.75 5.72
CA HIS A 278 -9.11 -25.06 4.45
C HIS A 278 -8.19 -25.87 3.54
N GLY A 279 -8.61 -27.08 3.17
CA GLY A 279 -7.85 -27.98 2.32
C GLY A 279 -8.59 -28.29 1.02
N VAL A 280 -7.87 -28.23 -0.10
CA VAL A 280 -8.35 -28.69 -1.40
C VAL A 280 -7.36 -29.70 -1.98
N VAL A 281 -7.86 -30.85 -2.42
CA VAL A 281 -7.06 -31.88 -3.10
C VAL A 281 -7.44 -31.92 -4.58
N VAL A 282 -6.44 -31.87 -5.44
CA VAL A 282 -6.54 -31.87 -6.90
C VAL A 282 -5.83 -33.11 -7.44
N PRO A 283 -6.48 -33.92 -8.29
CA PRO A 283 -5.80 -34.99 -9.00
C PRO A 283 -4.90 -34.40 -10.10
N ALA A 284 -3.67 -34.88 -10.21
CA ALA A 284 -2.79 -34.59 -11.33
C ALA A 284 -2.96 -35.62 -12.46
N PRO A 285 -2.60 -35.26 -13.71
CA PRO A 285 -2.76 -36.13 -14.88
C PRO A 285 -2.01 -37.47 -14.79
N ASP A 286 -0.93 -37.53 -14.01
CA ASP A 286 -0.11 -38.70 -13.73
C ASP A 286 -0.69 -39.62 -12.64
N GLY A 287 -1.82 -39.24 -12.03
CA GLY A 287 -2.46 -39.96 -10.94
C GLY A 287 -1.96 -39.56 -9.55
N GLU A 288 -0.98 -38.66 -9.46
CA GLU A 288 -0.60 -38.04 -8.19
C GLU A 288 -1.69 -37.10 -7.69
N LYS A 289 -1.62 -36.73 -6.41
CA LYS A 289 -2.57 -35.82 -5.80
C LYS A 289 -1.80 -34.64 -5.25
N TYR A 290 -2.27 -33.44 -5.53
CA TYR A 290 -1.74 -32.22 -4.95
C TYR A 290 -2.78 -31.64 -4.01
N SER A 291 -2.33 -31.14 -2.88
CA SER A 291 -3.18 -30.46 -1.91
C SER A 291 -2.71 -29.03 -1.72
N LEU A 292 -3.65 -28.11 -1.60
CA LEU A 292 -3.40 -26.81 -1.02
C LEU A 292 -4.13 -26.76 0.32
N ASN A 293 -3.39 -26.56 1.40
CA ASN A 293 -3.90 -26.43 2.76
C ASN A 293 -3.64 -25.02 3.27
N ILE A 294 -4.64 -24.41 3.91
CA ILE A 294 -4.59 -23.08 4.50
C ILE A 294 -4.84 -23.25 6.00
N VAL A 295 -3.92 -22.76 6.82
CA VAL A 295 -4.05 -22.68 8.27
C VAL A 295 -4.15 -21.20 8.64
N PHE A 296 -5.26 -20.79 9.26
CA PHE A 296 -5.39 -19.44 9.81
C PHE A 296 -4.92 -19.41 11.25
N ASP A 297 -4.40 -18.25 11.64
CA ASP A 297 -3.78 -18.07 12.95
C ASP A 297 -2.76 -19.17 13.31
N PRO A 298 -1.75 -19.39 12.44
CA PRO A 298 -0.66 -20.30 12.76
C PRO A 298 0.13 -19.82 13.99
N ASP A 299 0.66 -20.76 14.78
CA ASP A 299 1.59 -20.48 15.89
C ASP A 299 2.99 -20.05 15.37
N GLU A 300 3.23 -20.15 14.05
CA GLU A 300 4.48 -19.84 13.36
C GLU A 300 4.98 -18.39 13.57
N ASP A 301 4.11 -17.45 13.94
CA ASP A 301 4.58 -16.12 14.31
C ASP A 301 5.58 -16.21 15.48
N ARG A 302 5.43 -17.18 16.39
CA ARG A 302 6.34 -17.45 17.52
C ARG A 302 7.70 -18.03 17.16
N GLU A 303 7.93 -18.38 15.89
CA GLU A 303 9.23 -18.90 15.44
C GLU A 303 10.24 -17.77 15.22
N GLU A 304 11.46 -17.92 15.75
CA GLU A 304 12.54 -16.92 15.62
C GLU A 304 12.88 -16.62 14.14
N GLY A 305 12.68 -17.59 13.24
CA GLY A 305 12.96 -17.46 11.81
C GLY A 305 12.00 -16.55 11.03
N ASN A 306 10.88 -16.13 11.62
CA ASN A 306 9.88 -15.30 10.95
C ASN A 306 10.05 -13.79 11.20
N ASP A 307 11.21 -13.36 11.70
CA ASP A 307 11.55 -11.95 11.99
C ASP A 307 10.55 -11.27 12.94
N ASN A 308 9.94 -12.01 13.86
CA ASN A 308 8.85 -11.54 14.74
C ASN A 308 7.61 -10.99 14.00
N ARG A 309 7.42 -11.32 12.72
CA ARG A 309 6.22 -10.89 11.97
C ARG A 309 4.98 -11.61 12.47
N ILE A 310 3.85 -10.92 12.37
CA ILE A 310 2.54 -11.52 12.63
C ILE A 310 2.14 -12.28 11.38
N ILE A 311 1.86 -13.57 11.56
CA ILE A 311 1.43 -14.47 10.49
C ILE A 311 -0.06 -14.71 10.66
N ASP A 312 -0.85 -14.21 9.71
CA ASP A 312 -2.32 -14.31 9.72
C ASP A 312 -2.79 -15.63 9.11
N ALA A 313 -2.04 -16.15 8.13
CA ALA A 313 -2.28 -17.46 7.54
C ALA A 313 -1.00 -18.10 7.00
N ARG A 314 -0.95 -19.43 7.02
CA ARG A 314 0.02 -20.26 6.32
C ARG A 314 -0.68 -21.05 5.23
N ILE A 315 -0.06 -21.11 4.05
CA ILE A 315 -0.55 -21.85 2.90
C ILE A 315 0.54 -22.84 2.48
N ASP A 316 0.21 -24.12 2.47
CA ASP A 316 1.10 -25.19 2.00
C ASP A 316 0.50 -25.80 0.72
N VAL A 317 1.24 -25.69 -0.39
CA VAL A 317 0.92 -26.41 -1.63
C VAL A 317 1.86 -27.62 -1.71
N ALA A 318 1.29 -28.80 -1.47
CA ALA A 318 2.02 -30.06 -1.27
C ALA A 318 1.56 -31.14 -2.24
N GLN A 319 2.46 -32.07 -2.56
CA GLN A 319 2.09 -33.35 -3.18
C GLN A 319 1.66 -34.31 -2.06
N SER A 320 0.46 -34.86 -2.15
CA SER A 320 -0.19 -35.58 -1.05
C SER A 320 0.23 -37.06 -0.91
N GLN A 321 1.17 -37.57 -1.70
CA GLN A 321 1.68 -38.94 -1.59
C GLN A 321 3.19 -39.02 -1.82
N GLY A 322 3.92 -39.48 -0.79
CA GLY A 322 5.36 -39.78 -0.80
C GLY A 322 6.12 -39.07 0.33
N ASP A 323 6.91 -39.83 1.10
CA ASP A 323 8.00 -39.25 1.90
C ASP A 323 9.02 -38.68 0.91
N GLY A 324 9.11 -37.35 0.80
CA GLY A 324 9.91 -36.68 -0.24
C GLY A 324 9.26 -35.49 -0.97
N GLY A 325 7.95 -35.27 -0.79
CA GLY A 325 7.19 -34.26 -1.56
C GLY A 325 7.72 -32.82 -1.38
N GLN A 326 7.90 -32.08 -2.47
CA GLN A 326 8.28 -30.68 -2.42
C GLN A 326 7.08 -29.77 -2.19
N ASN A 327 7.08 -29.04 -1.07
CA ASN A 327 5.99 -28.19 -0.64
C ASN A 327 6.34 -26.72 -0.84
N LEU A 328 5.53 -25.98 -1.60
CA LEU A 328 5.58 -24.53 -1.64
C LEU A 328 4.89 -23.98 -0.40
N VAL A 329 5.64 -23.23 0.42
CA VAL A 329 5.11 -22.62 1.65
C VAL A 329 4.97 -21.12 1.43
N LEU A 330 3.75 -20.62 1.66
CA LEU A 330 3.43 -19.20 1.63
C LEU A 330 2.91 -18.74 2.98
N LEU A 331 3.25 -17.51 3.37
CA LEU A 331 2.75 -16.87 4.58
C LEU A 331 2.01 -15.59 4.21
N LEU A 332 0.80 -15.42 4.74
CA LEU A 332 0.14 -14.12 4.79
C LEU A 332 0.67 -13.39 6.02
N SER A 333 1.45 -12.34 5.80
CA SER A 333 1.95 -11.45 6.84
C SER A 333 1.80 -10.01 6.40
N GLU A 334 1.28 -9.14 7.28
CA GLU A 334 1.15 -7.71 7.00
C GLU A 334 0.34 -7.42 5.72
N GLY A 335 -0.71 -8.23 5.50
CA GLY A 335 -1.57 -8.15 4.34
C GLY A 335 -0.91 -8.53 3.02
N LYS A 336 0.30 -9.12 3.03
CA LYS A 336 1.02 -9.60 1.83
C LYS A 336 1.24 -11.10 1.90
N LEU A 337 1.19 -11.74 0.74
CA LEU A 337 1.44 -13.16 0.59
C LEU A 337 2.88 -13.36 0.11
N ASP A 338 3.72 -13.91 0.98
CA ASP A 338 5.14 -14.16 0.69
C ASP A 338 5.39 -15.66 0.53
N ILE A 339 6.11 -16.06 -0.51
CA ILE A 339 6.70 -17.40 -0.64
C ILE A 339 7.97 -17.42 0.24
N VAL A 340 8.02 -18.34 1.19
CA VAL A 340 9.12 -18.41 2.17
C VAL A 340 10.01 -19.63 2.02
N ALA A 341 9.49 -20.72 1.46
CA ALA A 341 10.26 -21.94 1.26
C ALA A 341 9.67 -22.80 0.14
N ILE A 342 10.53 -23.63 -0.44
CA ILE A 342 10.16 -24.84 -1.14
C ILE A 342 10.94 -25.99 -0.48
N ASN A 343 10.32 -26.76 0.40
CA ASN A 343 11.03 -27.85 1.07
C ASN A 343 10.65 -29.18 0.44
N THR A 344 11.63 -30.05 0.18
CA THR A 344 11.39 -31.49 0.15
C THR A 344 11.05 -31.91 1.59
N ALA A 345 9.85 -32.41 1.86
CA ALA A 345 9.62 -33.15 3.10
C ALA A 345 10.64 -34.30 3.12
N GLY A 346 11.54 -34.29 4.12
CA GLY A 346 12.53 -35.34 4.32
C GLY A 346 11.91 -36.61 4.90
#